data_AF-A0A942PJQ9-F1
#
_entry.id   AF-A0A942PJQ9-F1
#
_cell.length_a   1.000
_cell.length_b   1.000
_cell.length_c   1.000
_cell.angle_alpha   90.00
_cell.angle_beta   90.00
_cell.angle_gamma   90.00
#
_symmetry.space_group_name_H-M   'P 1'
#
loop_
_entity.id
_entity.type
_entity.pdbx_description
1 polymer ?
#
loop_
_entity_poly.entity_id
_entity_poly.type
_entity_poly.pdbx_seq_one_letter_code
_entity_poly.pdbx_strand_id
1 'polypeptide(L)' 'MAEAEELFPSVIGDIYRFMQSLKSSEPVRREAPKVGRNDPCPCGSGKKFKQCCGSDRTLH' A
#
# COMPACT_ATOMS: atom_id res chain seq x y z
N MET A 1 -3.13 8.79 39.56
CA MET A 1 -2.10 9.26 38.61
C MET A 1 -0.93 8.29 38.54
N ALA A 2 -0.44 7.75 39.66
CA ALA A 2 0.63 6.74 39.67
C ALA A 2 0.26 5.40 38.99
N GLU A 3 -1.00 4.94 39.10
CA GLU A 3 -1.45 3.67 38.52
C GLU A 3 -1.44 3.67 36.99
N ALA A 4 -1.65 4.83 36.36
CA ALA A 4 -1.65 4.96 34.91
C ALA A 4 -0.23 4.87 34.30
N GLU A 5 0.80 5.25 35.07
CA GLU A 5 2.20 5.20 34.65
C GLU A 5 2.76 3.77 34.70
N GLU A 6 2.27 2.93 35.62
CA GLU A 6 2.68 1.51 35.71
C GLU A 6 1.99 0.62 34.66
N LEU A 7 0.77 0.97 34.26
CA LEU A 7 0.05 0.30 33.17
C LEU A 7 0.53 0.72 31.77
N PHE A 8 1.19 1.87 31.65
CA PHE A 8 1.61 2.41 30.36
C PHE A 8 2.59 1.49 29.59
N PRO A 9 3.64 0.93 30.22
CA PRO A 9 4.57 0.03 29.56
C PRO A 9 3.94 -1.28 29.09
N SER A 10 3.02 -1.85 29.87
CA SER A 10 2.35 -3.11 29.51
C SER A 10 1.35 -2.91 28.37
N VAL A 11 0.55 -1.84 28.42
CA VAL A 11 -0.41 -1.48 27.37
C VAL A 11 0.30 -1.20 26.04
N ILE A 12 1.42 -0.46 26.05
CA ILE A 12 2.23 -0.25 24.85
C ILE A 12 2.76 -1.58 24.30
N GLY A 13 3.22 -2.48 25.19
CA GLY A 13 3.70 -3.81 24.82
C GLY A 13 2.61 -4.70 24.20
N ASP A 14 1.38 -4.63 24.71
CA ASP A 14 0.21 -5.32 24.17
C ASP A 14 -0.19 -4.77 22.79
N ILE A 15 -0.25 -3.44 22.65
CA ILE A 15 -0.51 -2.77 21.36
C ILE A 15 0.55 -3.15 20.34
N TYR A 16 1.83 -3.14 20.72
CA TYR A 16 2.92 -3.51 19.84
C TYR A 16 2.83 -4.98 19.36
N ARG A 17 2.50 -5.91 20.26
CA ARG A 17 2.27 -7.33 19.90
C ARG A 17 1.07 -7.50 18.97
N PHE A 18 -0.02 -6.80 19.24
CA PHE A 18 -1.20 -6.83 18.38
C PHE A 18 -0.90 -6.31 16.97
N MET A 19 -0.21 -5.18 16.85
CA MET A 19 0.19 -4.62 15.55
C MET A 19 1.12 -5.56 14.77
N GLN A 20 1.99 -6.32 15.44
CA GLN A 20 2.81 -7.34 14.80
C GLN A 20 1.96 -8.50 14.26
N SER A 21 0.92 -8.92 14.98
CA SER A 21 -0.01 -9.96 14.52
C SER A 21 -0.78 -9.56 13.25
N LEU A 22 -1.00 -8.26 13.01
CA LEU A 22 -1.67 -7.77 11.80
C LEU A 22 -0.72 -7.64 10.59
N LYS A 23 0.60 -7.66 10.81
CA LYS A 23 1.63 -7.40 9.79
C LYS A 23 2.02 -8.63 8.95
N SER A 24 1.24 -9.70 8.97
CA SER A 24 1.57 -10.99 8.35
C SER A 24 1.46 -11.05 6.82
N SER A 25 1.18 -9.95 6.13
CA SER A 25 1.17 -9.93 4.66
C SER A 25 2.56 -9.63 4.09
N GLU A 26 3.12 -10.57 3.31
CA GLU A 26 4.30 -10.31 2.48
C GLU A 26 3.98 -9.22 1.45
N PRO A 27 4.91 -8.27 1.15
CA PRO A 27 4.69 -7.29 0.11
C PRO A 27 4.42 -7.96 -1.23
N VAL A 28 3.31 -7.61 -1.88
CA VAL A 28 2.95 -8.11 -3.21
C VAL A 28 4.04 -7.71 -4.22
N ARG A 29 4.78 -8.69 -4.72
CA ARG A 29 5.71 -8.52 -5.84
C ARG A 29 4.93 -8.55 -7.14
N ARG A 30 5.13 -7.54 -7.99
CA ARG A 30 4.58 -7.56 -9.35
C ARG A 30 5.42 -8.52 -10.20
N GLU A 31 4.77 -9.45 -10.86
CA GLU A 31 5.41 -10.31 -11.87
C GLU A 31 5.80 -9.50 -13.11
N ALA A 32 4.96 -8.54 -13.49
CA ALA A 32 5.16 -7.69 -14.65
C ALA A 32 6.00 -6.44 -14.33
N PRO A 33 6.80 -5.95 -15.31
CA PRO A 33 7.53 -4.70 -15.18
C PRO A 33 6.58 -3.52 -14.96
N LYS A 34 7.07 -2.48 -14.28
CA LYS A 34 6.31 -1.23 -14.12
C LYS A 34 6.16 -0.56 -15.49
N VAL A 35 4.92 -0.34 -15.92
CA VAL A 35 4.62 0.45 -17.12
C VAL A 35 4.97 1.91 -16.84
N GLY A 36 5.82 2.50 -17.68
CA GLY A 36 6.19 3.89 -17.61
C GLY A 36 5.06 4.82 -18.04
N ARG A 37 5.03 6.02 -17.48
CA ARG A 37 3.97 7.01 -17.71
C ARG A 37 3.79 7.39 -19.20
N ASN A 38 4.86 7.34 -19.99
CA ASN A 38 4.84 7.67 -21.42
C ASN A 38 4.79 6.45 -22.35
N ASP A 39 4.83 5.23 -21.81
CA ASP A 39 4.85 4.00 -22.59
C ASP A 39 3.48 3.73 -23.23
N PRO A 40 3.41 2.90 -24.29
CA PRO A 40 2.15 2.41 -24.81
C PRO A 40 1.30 1.77 -23.71
N CYS A 41 0.01 2.10 -23.67
CA CYS A 41 -0.89 1.58 -22.64
C CYS A 41 -1.21 0.10 -22.90
N PRO A 42 -1.09 -0.80 -21.90
CA PRO A 42 -1.28 -2.24 -22.07
C PRO A 42 -2.71 -2.66 -22.38
N CYS A 43 -3.69 -1.76 -22.29
CA CYS A 43 -5.08 -2.02 -22.66
C CYS A 43 -5.34 -2.03 -24.18
N GLY A 44 -4.34 -1.76 -25.00
CA GLY A 44 -4.46 -1.78 -26.47
C GLY A 44 -5.07 -0.53 -27.10
N SER A 45 -5.29 0.54 -26.34
CA SER A 45 -5.88 1.79 -26.84
C SER A 45 -5.00 2.59 -27.81
N GLY A 46 -3.72 2.22 -27.97
CA GLY A 46 -2.72 2.96 -28.75
C GLY A 46 -2.26 4.29 -28.11
N LYS A 47 -2.81 4.67 -26.95
CA LYS A 47 -2.44 5.90 -26.23
C LYS A 47 -1.28 5.66 -25.27
N LYS A 48 -0.61 6.74 -24.84
CA LYS A 48 0.36 6.69 -23.74
C LYS A 48 -0.35 6.35 -22.42
N PHE A 49 0.29 5.60 -21.52
CA PHE A 49 -0.30 5.18 -20.24
C PHE A 49 -0.95 6.34 -19.47
N LYS A 50 -0.27 7.50 -19.36
CA LYS A 50 -0.80 8.71 -18.70
C LYS A 50 -2.02 9.38 -19.32
N GLN A 51 -2.34 9.03 -20.56
CA GLN A 51 -3.49 9.55 -21.30
C GLN A 51 -4.60 8.48 -21.42
N CYS A 52 -4.48 7.40 -20.66
CA CYS A 52 -5.32 6.21 -20.74
C CYS A 52 -5.53 5.63 -19.32
N CYS A 53 -5.23 4.36 -19.04
CA CYS A 53 -5.43 3.74 -17.72
C CYS A 53 -4.67 4.42 -16.56
N GLY A 54 -3.60 5.15 -16.86
CA GLY A 54 -2.83 5.92 -15.89
C GLY A 54 -3.32 7.36 -15.70
N SER A 55 -4.45 7.73 -16.29
CA SER A 55 -5.07 9.04 -16.13
C SER A 55 -6.22 8.99 -15.15
N ASP A 56 -6.32 9.98 -14.29
CA ASP A 56 -7.38 10.12 -13.28
C ASP A 56 -8.78 10.24 -13.93
N ARG A 57 -8.83 10.91 -15.09
CA ARG A 57 -10.08 11.27 -15.77
C ARG A 57 -10.63 10.22 -16.74
N THR A 58 -9.89 9.14 -16.99
CA THR A 58 -10.35 8.09 -17.90
C THR A 58 -10.78 6.90 -17.07
N LEU A 59 -12.10 6.69 -16.93
CA LEU A 59 -12.67 5.41 -16.52
C LEU A 59 -12.37 4.42 -17.65
N HIS A 60 -11.41 3.54 -17.40
CA HIS A 60 -10.94 2.55 -18.35
C HIS A 60 -11.22 1.14 -17.83
#